data_AF-D4DU26-F1
#
_entry.id   AF-D4DU26-F1
#
_cell.length_a   1.000
_cell.length_b   1.000
_cell.length_c   1.000
_cell.angle_alpha   90.00
_cell.angle_beta   90.00
_cell.angle_gamma   90.00
#
_symmetry.space_group_name_H-M   'P 1'
#
loop_
_entity.id
_entity.type
_entity.pdbx_description
1 polymer ?
#
loop_
_entity_poly.entity_id
_entity_poly.type
_entity_poly.pdbx_seq_one_letter_code
_entity_poly.pdbx_strand_id
1 'polypeptide(L)'
;MGEKPFRAKQVMRWMHWGGAADFAEMTDLAKSLRAKLEECAIVGVPALMTAQESKDGTRKWLLDVGTGNGVETVFIPEADRGTLCISSQVGCALECTFCSTGRQGFNRNLTTAEIIGQLWWANKALGATPKNERMISNVVMMGMGEPLANYDNVVRALAVMLDDHGYSLSRRRVTVSTSGMVPQMDRLKEDMPVALAVSLHASNDEVRDQIVPLNKNIL
;
A
#
# COMPACT_ATOMS: atom_id res chain seq x y z
N MET A 1 -17.21 20.75 5.03
CA MET A 1 -16.71 21.24 6.35
C MET A 1 -16.51 22.76 6.44
N GLY A 2 -16.49 23.52 5.32
CA GLY A 2 -16.36 24.99 5.34
C GLY A 2 -14.96 25.50 5.70
N GLU A 3 -13.94 24.63 5.63
CA GLU A 3 -12.56 24.96 5.98
C GLU A 3 -11.72 25.35 4.76
N LYS A 4 -10.67 26.13 4.99
CA LYS A 4 -9.72 26.49 3.92
C LYS A 4 -8.92 25.25 3.45
N PRO A 5 -8.58 25.14 2.15
CA PRO A 5 -7.91 23.94 1.60
C PRO A 5 -6.62 23.51 2.31
N PHE A 6 -5.84 24.45 2.85
CA PHE A 6 -4.59 24.12 3.56
C PHE A 6 -4.81 23.31 4.84
N ARG A 7 -6.03 23.31 5.42
CA ARG A 7 -6.35 22.50 6.60
C ARG A 7 -6.28 21.01 6.31
N ALA A 8 -6.69 20.57 5.11
CA ALA A 8 -6.54 19.19 4.69
C ALA A 8 -5.06 18.76 4.67
N LYS A 9 -4.18 19.64 4.18
CA LYS A 9 -2.72 19.41 4.16
C LYS A 9 -2.11 19.34 5.57
N GLN A 10 -2.64 20.09 6.53
CA GLN A 10 -2.23 19.95 7.94
C GLN A 10 -2.62 18.59 8.50
N VAL A 11 -3.88 18.16 8.30
CA VAL A 11 -4.36 16.84 8.74
C VAL A 11 -3.53 15.73 8.10
N MET A 12 -3.26 15.79 6.79
CA MET A 12 -2.40 14.82 6.11
C MET A 12 -1.01 14.71 6.73
N ARG A 13 -0.36 15.83 7.04
CA ARG A 13 0.95 15.81 7.70
C ARG A 13 0.88 15.18 9.10
N TRP A 14 -0.13 15.48 9.90
CA TRP A 14 -0.31 14.81 11.19
C TRP A 14 -0.44 13.29 11.05
N MET A 15 -1.26 12.85 10.10
CA MET A 15 -1.46 11.43 9.83
C MET A 15 -0.17 10.77 9.33
N HIS A 16 0.42 11.25 8.24
CA HIS A 16 1.46 10.52 7.51
C HIS A 16 2.89 10.89 7.93
N TRP A 17 3.17 12.15 8.26
CA TRP A 17 4.47 12.55 8.82
C TRP A 17 4.55 12.34 10.32
N GLY A 18 3.45 12.55 11.03
CA GLY A 18 3.38 12.46 12.48
C GLY A 18 3.05 11.07 13.00
N GLY A 19 2.37 10.24 12.20
CA GLY A 19 1.85 8.95 12.68
C GLY A 19 0.71 9.11 13.69
N ALA A 20 0.01 10.25 13.67
CA ALA A 20 -1.13 10.50 14.54
C ALA A 20 -2.35 9.69 14.09
N ALA A 21 -3.06 9.10 15.05
CA ALA A 21 -4.29 8.34 14.82
C ALA A 21 -5.50 8.98 15.52
N ASP A 22 -5.28 10.01 16.32
CA ASP A 22 -6.32 10.76 17.02
C ASP A 22 -6.24 12.25 16.66
N PHE A 23 -7.39 12.85 16.33
CA PHE A 23 -7.47 14.28 16.04
C PHE A 23 -7.09 15.15 17.25
N ALA A 24 -7.23 14.64 18.48
CA ALA A 24 -6.81 15.32 19.69
C ALA A 24 -5.31 15.63 19.70
N GLU A 25 -4.48 14.78 19.08
CA GLU A 25 -3.01 14.94 18.96
C GLU A 25 -2.62 16.14 18.08
N MET A 26 -3.53 16.59 17.20
CA MET A 26 -3.26 17.61 16.18
C MET A 26 -3.31 19.03 16.77
N THR A 27 -2.30 19.37 17.58
CA THR A 27 -2.29 20.57 18.43
C THR A 27 -2.30 21.91 17.69
N ASP A 28 -1.88 21.94 16.42
CA ASP A 28 -1.90 23.14 15.57
C ASP A 28 -3.24 23.36 14.82
N LEU A 29 -4.21 22.45 15.03
CA LEU A 29 -5.57 22.59 14.55
C LEU A 29 -6.45 23.28 15.60
N ALA A 30 -7.30 24.19 15.13
CA ALA A 30 -8.29 24.84 15.97
C ALA A 30 -9.19 23.78 16.63
N LYS A 31 -9.55 23.99 17.90
CA LYS A 31 -10.42 23.08 18.65
C LYS A 31 -11.75 22.81 17.92
N SER A 32 -12.32 23.83 17.28
CA SER A 32 -13.53 23.71 16.47
C SER A 32 -13.37 22.79 15.26
N LEU A 33 -12.19 22.74 14.64
CA LEU A 33 -11.92 21.83 13.53
C LEU A 33 -11.75 20.39 14.02
N ARG A 34 -11.04 20.18 15.14
CA ARG A 34 -10.89 18.84 15.74
C ARG A 34 -12.24 18.24 16.11
N ALA A 35 -13.11 18.99 16.77
CA ALA A 35 -14.46 18.55 17.11
C ALA A 35 -15.27 18.14 15.86
N LYS A 36 -15.26 18.96 14.78
CA LYS A 36 -15.91 18.58 13.52
C LYS A 36 -15.36 17.30 12.92
N LEU A 37 -14.04 17.09 12.98
CA LEU A 37 -13.40 15.88 12.45
C LEU A 37 -13.80 14.65 13.27
N GLU A 38 -13.82 14.75 14.59
CA GLU A 38 -14.27 13.68 15.50
C GLU A 38 -15.73 13.27 15.25
N GLU A 39 -16.59 14.22 14.86
CA GLU A 39 -18.00 13.95 14.56
C GLU A 39 -18.24 13.23 13.23
N CYS A 40 -17.35 13.37 12.23
CA CYS A 40 -17.64 12.94 10.85
C CYS A 40 -16.54 12.14 10.15
N ALA A 41 -15.38 11.95 10.79
CA ALA A 41 -14.24 11.26 10.22
C ALA A 41 -13.53 10.41 11.27
N ILE A 42 -12.72 9.47 10.80
CA ILE A 42 -11.83 8.65 11.63
C ILE A 42 -10.48 8.51 10.92
N VAL A 43 -9.41 8.32 11.70
CA VAL A 43 -8.13 7.83 11.19
C VAL A 43 -8.07 6.32 11.45
N GLY A 44 -8.71 5.56 10.58
CA GLY A 44 -8.75 4.10 10.67
C GLY A 44 -7.46 3.47 10.14
N VAL A 45 -6.80 2.65 10.96
CA VAL A 45 -5.59 1.90 10.60
C VAL A 45 -5.86 0.41 10.79
N PRO A 46 -5.44 -0.47 9.87
CA PRO A 46 -5.52 -1.91 10.05
C PRO A 46 -4.91 -2.36 11.39
N ALA A 47 -5.62 -3.23 12.12
CA ALA A 47 -5.14 -3.74 13.40
C ALA A 47 -4.07 -4.82 13.18
N LEU A 48 -3.12 -4.96 14.10
CA LEU A 48 -2.14 -6.04 14.04
C LEU A 48 -2.77 -7.36 14.49
N MET A 49 -2.70 -8.38 13.66
CA MET A 49 -3.03 -9.76 14.05
C MET A 49 -1.79 -10.50 14.53
N THR A 50 -0.68 -10.42 13.79
CA THR A 50 0.56 -11.14 14.10
C THR A 50 1.77 -10.41 13.53
N ALA A 51 2.89 -10.45 14.27
CA ALA A 51 4.17 -9.93 13.83
C ALA A 51 5.25 -11.03 13.90
N GLN A 52 6.14 -11.03 12.93
CA GLN A 52 7.30 -11.93 12.88
C GLN A 52 8.53 -11.12 12.48
N GLU A 53 9.67 -11.44 13.09
CA GLU A 53 10.96 -10.83 12.80
C GLU A 53 11.97 -11.92 12.47
N SER A 54 12.63 -11.78 11.32
CA SER A 54 13.72 -12.64 10.87
C SER A 54 15.06 -12.17 11.45
N LYS A 55 16.04 -13.08 11.48
CA LYS A 55 17.41 -12.76 11.92
C LYS A 55 18.13 -11.76 11.02
N ASP A 56 17.71 -11.65 9.75
CA ASP A 56 18.23 -10.67 8.79
C ASP A 56 17.59 -9.28 8.93
N GLY A 57 16.68 -9.10 9.90
CA GLY A 57 15.96 -7.86 10.14
C GLY A 57 14.67 -7.70 9.35
N THR A 58 14.33 -8.64 8.46
CA THR A 58 13.04 -8.66 7.76
C THR A 58 11.91 -8.76 8.79
N ARG A 59 10.91 -7.89 8.67
CA ARG A 59 9.72 -7.91 9.53
C ARG A 59 8.48 -8.16 8.70
N LYS A 60 7.67 -9.12 9.13
CA LYS A 60 6.42 -9.51 8.47
C LYS A 60 5.27 -9.27 9.43
N TRP A 61 4.24 -8.60 8.95
CA TRP A 61 3.04 -8.29 9.70
C TRP A 61 1.82 -8.81 8.97
N LEU A 62 0.91 -9.43 9.74
CA LEU A 62 -0.43 -9.77 9.29
C LEU A 62 -1.37 -8.73 9.88
N LEU A 63 -2.02 -7.96 9.01
CA LEU A 63 -2.89 -6.86 9.37
C LEU A 63 -4.35 -7.20 9.09
N ASP A 64 -5.20 -6.98 10.08
CA ASP A 64 -6.64 -7.18 9.99
C ASP A 64 -7.26 -6.08 9.13
N VAL A 65 -7.96 -6.51 8.08
CA VAL A 65 -8.73 -5.65 7.18
C VAL A 65 -10.21 -6.02 7.26
N GLY A 66 -10.67 -6.63 8.34
CA GLY A 66 -12.03 -7.09 8.54
C GLY A 66 -12.35 -8.38 7.78
N THR A 67 -13.57 -8.88 7.98
CA THR A 67 -14.08 -10.13 7.37
C THR A 67 -13.37 -11.43 7.78
N GLY A 68 -12.61 -11.41 8.89
CA GLY A 68 -11.92 -12.59 9.43
C GLY A 68 -10.66 -13.00 8.66
N ASN A 69 -10.20 -12.16 7.73
CA ASN A 69 -8.98 -12.34 6.95
C ASN A 69 -8.02 -11.17 7.16
N GLY A 70 -6.73 -11.45 7.07
CA GLY A 70 -5.68 -10.44 7.11
C GLY A 70 -4.91 -10.32 5.81
N VAL A 71 -4.16 -9.23 5.65
CA VAL A 71 -3.20 -9.05 4.56
C VAL A 71 -1.79 -8.93 5.09
N GLU A 72 -0.83 -9.40 4.29
CA GLU A 72 0.57 -9.36 4.66
C GLU A 72 1.21 -8.03 4.26
N THR A 73 2.04 -7.50 5.15
CA THR A 73 2.94 -6.36 4.91
C THR A 73 4.33 -6.76 5.35
N VAL A 74 5.34 -6.56 4.50
CA VAL A 74 6.71 -7.03 4.79
C VAL A 74 7.69 -5.89 4.62
N PHE A 75 8.45 -5.59 5.67
CA PHE A 75 9.58 -4.69 5.62
C PHE A 75 10.88 -5.49 5.44
N ILE A 76 11.67 -5.11 4.46
CA ILE A 76 12.94 -5.75 4.09
C ILE A 76 14.04 -4.68 4.23
N PRO A 77 14.88 -4.75 5.28
CA PRO A 77 16.00 -3.84 5.43
C PRO A 77 17.16 -4.26 4.52
N GLU A 78 17.84 -3.27 3.97
CA GLU A 78 19.09 -3.40 3.23
C GLU A 78 20.08 -2.33 3.74
N ALA A 79 21.34 -2.41 3.33
CA ALA A 79 22.39 -1.52 3.85
C ALA A 79 22.11 -0.01 3.60
N ASP A 80 21.47 0.33 2.48
CA ASP A 80 21.24 1.71 2.04
C ASP A 80 19.75 2.07 1.84
N ARG A 81 18.85 1.10 2.05
CA ARG A 81 17.41 1.29 1.85
C ARG A 81 16.57 0.35 2.70
N GLY A 82 15.33 0.74 2.94
CA GLY A 82 14.30 -0.16 3.46
C GLY A 82 13.15 -0.25 2.49
N THR A 83 12.83 -1.47 2.08
CA THR A 83 11.75 -1.75 1.13
C THR A 83 10.52 -2.26 1.86
N LEU A 84 9.37 -1.65 1.63
CA LEU A 84 8.09 -2.12 2.14
C LEU A 84 7.27 -2.77 1.02
N CYS A 85 6.96 -4.05 1.20
CA CYS A 85 6.04 -4.80 0.37
C CYS A 85 4.61 -4.67 0.91
N ILE A 86 3.70 -4.16 0.06
CA ILE A 86 2.31 -3.82 0.42
C ILE A 86 1.34 -4.66 -0.43
N SER A 87 0.28 -5.14 0.21
CA SER A 87 -0.84 -5.85 -0.40
C SER A 87 -1.87 -4.89 -1.03
N SER A 88 -2.51 -5.33 -2.11
CA SER A 88 -3.55 -4.59 -2.85
C SER A 88 -4.94 -5.21 -2.76
N GLN A 89 -5.03 -6.50 -2.44
CA GLN A 89 -6.29 -7.26 -2.32
C GLN A 89 -6.21 -8.25 -1.16
N VAL A 90 -7.37 -8.73 -0.69
CA VAL A 90 -7.47 -9.92 0.16
C VAL A 90 -7.59 -11.11 -0.76
N GLY A 91 -6.53 -11.91 -0.85
CA GLY A 91 -6.43 -12.98 -1.84
C GLY A 91 -6.08 -12.46 -3.24
N CYS A 92 -6.18 -13.30 -4.26
CA CYS A 92 -5.90 -12.92 -5.66
C CYS A 92 -6.69 -13.81 -6.64
N ALA A 93 -7.29 -13.21 -7.67
CA ALA A 93 -8.11 -13.92 -8.66
C ALA A 93 -7.30 -14.53 -9.81
N LEU A 94 -5.99 -14.27 -9.88
CA LEU A 94 -5.18 -14.65 -11.05
C LEU A 94 -4.71 -16.10 -11.06
N GLU A 95 -4.90 -16.83 -9.95
CA GLU A 95 -4.63 -18.28 -9.87
C GLU A 95 -3.22 -18.71 -10.31
N CYS A 96 -2.21 -17.83 -10.20
CA CYS A 96 -0.83 -18.18 -10.50
C CYS A 96 -0.41 -19.41 -9.66
N THR A 97 0.02 -20.49 -10.30
CA THR A 97 0.10 -21.81 -9.66
C THR A 97 1.21 -21.93 -8.61
N PHE A 98 2.22 -21.05 -8.71
CA PHE A 98 3.32 -20.88 -7.76
C PHE A 98 2.98 -19.92 -6.60
N CYS A 99 1.88 -19.17 -6.69
CA CYS A 99 1.53 -18.15 -5.71
C CYS A 99 0.63 -18.73 -4.61
N SER A 100 1.08 -18.66 -3.35
CA SER A 100 0.28 -19.08 -2.20
C SER A 100 -1.05 -18.31 -2.11
N THR A 101 -1.02 -16.99 -2.37
CA THR A 101 -2.21 -16.13 -2.41
C THR A 101 -3.18 -16.51 -3.54
N GLY A 102 -2.68 -16.93 -4.70
CA GLY A 102 -3.51 -17.41 -5.80
C GLY A 102 -4.34 -18.65 -5.43
N ARG A 103 -3.80 -19.52 -4.56
CA ARG A 103 -4.52 -20.72 -4.06
C ARG A 103 -5.59 -20.41 -3.02
N GLN A 104 -5.48 -19.28 -2.32
CA GLN A 104 -6.48 -18.85 -1.33
C GLN A 104 -7.77 -18.33 -1.99
N GLY A 105 -7.72 -18.07 -3.31
CA GLY A 105 -8.80 -17.44 -4.05
C GLY A 105 -8.89 -15.94 -3.78
N PHE A 106 -9.79 -15.26 -4.48
CA PHE A 106 -10.06 -13.84 -4.29
C PHE A 106 -11.22 -13.63 -3.31
N ASN A 107 -11.07 -12.66 -2.42
CA ASN A 107 -12.15 -12.21 -1.55
C ASN A 107 -12.65 -10.81 -1.95
N ARG A 108 -11.79 -9.79 -1.82
CA ARG A 108 -12.15 -8.42 -2.18
C ARG A 108 -10.93 -7.53 -2.43
N ASN A 109 -11.19 -6.40 -3.06
CA ASN A 109 -10.25 -5.29 -3.16
C ASN A 109 -10.06 -4.60 -1.80
N LEU A 110 -8.82 -4.18 -1.51
CA LEU A 110 -8.55 -3.27 -0.40
C LEU A 110 -8.98 -1.85 -0.75
N THR A 111 -9.49 -1.12 0.23
CA THR A 111 -9.74 0.31 0.10
C THR A 111 -8.42 1.09 0.06
N THR A 112 -8.46 2.34 -0.40
CA THR A 112 -7.30 3.24 -0.35
C THR A 112 -6.70 3.33 1.06
N ALA A 113 -7.55 3.44 2.09
CA ALA A 113 -7.13 3.53 3.49
C ALA A 113 -6.42 2.26 3.98
N GLU A 114 -6.88 1.08 3.57
CA GLU A 114 -6.24 -0.20 3.90
C GLU A 114 -4.88 -0.38 3.21
N ILE A 115 -4.73 0.11 1.97
CA ILE A 115 -3.45 0.05 1.25
C ILE A 115 -2.43 0.99 1.90
N ILE A 116 -2.77 2.28 2.03
CA ILE A 116 -1.83 3.27 2.61
C ILE A 116 -1.63 3.05 4.11
N GLY A 117 -2.61 2.48 4.79
CA GLY A 117 -2.55 2.09 6.19
C GLY A 117 -1.43 1.10 6.49
N GLN A 118 -1.06 0.24 5.54
CA GLN A 118 0.09 -0.67 5.68
C GLN A 118 1.40 0.12 5.82
N LEU A 119 1.60 1.16 5.01
CA LEU A 119 2.77 2.03 5.10
C LEU A 119 2.77 2.87 6.38
N TRP A 120 1.61 3.37 6.79
CA TRP A 120 1.45 4.08 8.07
C TRP A 120 1.84 3.16 9.24
N TRP A 121 1.29 1.95 9.25
CA TRP A 121 1.49 0.97 10.31
C TRP A 121 2.95 0.55 10.40
N ALA A 122 3.59 0.26 9.26
CA ALA A 122 5.00 -0.14 9.21
C ALA A 122 5.94 0.96 9.72
N ASN A 123 5.71 2.23 9.36
CA ASN A 123 6.49 3.36 9.91
C ASN A 123 6.37 3.39 11.44
N LYS A 124 5.15 3.34 11.97
CA LYS A 124 4.91 3.34 13.42
C LYS A 124 5.57 2.16 14.13
N ALA A 125 5.49 0.96 13.56
CA ALA A 125 6.12 -0.24 14.11
C ALA A 125 7.67 -0.21 14.07
N LEU A 126 8.25 0.52 13.13
CA LEU A 126 9.69 0.76 13.04
C LEU A 126 10.15 1.90 13.97
N GLY A 127 9.24 2.55 14.70
CA GLY A 127 9.56 3.72 15.52
C GLY A 127 10.01 4.93 14.71
N ALA A 128 9.72 4.93 13.40
CA ALA A 128 10.19 5.92 12.45
C ALA A 128 9.01 6.68 11.84
N THR A 129 9.26 7.92 11.44
CA THR A 129 8.31 8.68 10.63
C THR A 129 9.06 9.46 9.57
N PRO A 130 8.44 9.80 8.43
CA PRO A 130 9.09 10.63 7.41
C PRO A 130 9.68 11.94 7.95
N LYS A 131 9.15 12.45 9.07
CA LYS A 131 9.62 13.67 9.74
C LYS A 131 10.92 13.47 10.52
N ASN A 132 11.12 12.30 11.14
CA ASN A 132 12.23 12.04 12.05
C ASN A 132 13.35 11.27 11.35
N GLU A 133 12.99 10.13 10.74
CA GLU A 133 13.93 9.23 10.09
C GLU A 133 13.20 8.41 9.02
N ARG A 134 13.79 8.32 7.83
CA ARG A 134 13.20 7.58 6.70
C ARG A 134 13.75 6.16 6.64
N MET A 135 13.14 5.27 7.42
CA MET A 135 13.45 3.83 7.37
C MET A 135 12.88 3.16 6.11
N ILE A 136 11.69 3.57 5.67
CA ILE A 136 11.07 3.07 4.45
C ILE A 136 11.35 4.07 3.33
N SER A 137 12.30 3.72 2.47
CA SER A 137 12.69 4.53 1.33
C SER A 137 12.12 4.01 0.02
N ASN A 138 11.69 2.75 -0.03
CA ASN A 138 11.11 2.09 -1.20
C ASN A 138 9.79 1.39 -0.85
N VAL A 139 8.82 1.41 -1.76
CA VAL A 139 7.55 0.70 -1.64
C VAL A 139 7.32 -0.12 -2.90
N VAL A 140 6.92 -1.38 -2.73
CA VAL A 140 6.58 -2.28 -3.84
C VAL A 140 5.18 -2.87 -3.63
N MET A 141 4.35 -2.81 -4.66
CA MET A 141 3.03 -3.44 -4.70
C MET A 141 3.18 -4.91 -5.11
N MET A 142 3.87 -5.68 -4.27
CA MET A 142 4.20 -7.09 -4.48
C MET A 142 3.68 -7.99 -3.34
N GLY A 143 2.76 -7.47 -2.52
CA GLY A 143 2.08 -8.24 -1.49
C GLY A 143 0.98 -9.11 -2.08
N MET A 144 -0.10 -9.27 -1.34
CA MET A 144 -1.27 -10.03 -1.78
C MET A 144 -2.08 -9.25 -2.84
N GLY A 145 -2.48 -9.91 -3.92
CA GLY A 145 -3.36 -9.37 -4.96
C GLY A 145 -2.67 -8.89 -6.23
N GLU A 146 -3.46 -8.67 -7.28
CA GLU A 146 -3.05 -7.99 -8.52
C GLU A 146 -3.38 -6.49 -8.41
N PRO A 147 -2.38 -5.60 -8.29
CA PRO A 147 -2.63 -4.17 -8.08
C PRO A 147 -3.48 -3.53 -9.19
N LEU A 148 -3.28 -3.95 -10.44
CA LEU A 148 -4.03 -3.40 -11.57
C LEU A 148 -5.50 -3.85 -11.61
N ALA A 149 -5.87 -4.93 -10.90
CA ALA A 149 -7.25 -5.33 -10.69
C ALA A 149 -7.95 -4.52 -9.57
N ASN A 150 -7.20 -3.70 -8.81
CA ASN A 150 -7.70 -2.76 -7.82
C ASN A 150 -7.29 -1.32 -8.12
N TYR A 151 -7.37 -0.95 -9.41
CA TYR A 151 -6.75 0.24 -9.97
C TYR A 151 -7.04 1.53 -9.20
N ASP A 152 -8.31 1.88 -8.99
CA ASP A 152 -8.67 3.20 -8.44
C ASP A 152 -8.18 3.38 -6.99
N ASN A 153 -8.23 2.32 -6.16
CA ASN A 153 -7.72 2.38 -4.79
C ASN A 153 -6.19 2.43 -4.76
N VAL A 154 -5.54 1.66 -5.63
CA VAL A 154 -4.08 1.64 -5.76
C VAL A 154 -3.58 3.01 -6.19
N VAL A 155 -4.12 3.60 -7.25
CA VAL A 155 -3.69 4.93 -7.75
C VAL A 155 -3.85 6.02 -6.70
N ARG A 156 -4.95 6.02 -5.94
CA ARG A 156 -5.13 6.96 -4.82
C ARG A 156 -4.11 6.76 -3.70
N ALA A 157 -3.78 5.50 -3.38
CA ALA A 157 -2.76 5.21 -2.38
C ALA A 157 -1.35 5.63 -2.85
N LEU A 158 -1.02 5.37 -4.12
CA LEU A 158 0.22 5.83 -4.75
C LEU A 158 0.32 7.36 -4.69
N ALA A 159 -0.77 8.08 -4.97
CA ALA A 159 -0.78 9.53 -4.86
C ALA A 159 -0.36 10.01 -3.44
N VAL A 160 -0.85 9.36 -2.37
CA VAL A 160 -0.45 9.69 -0.99
C VAL A 160 1.02 9.32 -0.71
N MET A 161 1.52 8.22 -1.26
CA MET A 161 2.93 7.83 -1.15
C MET A 161 3.86 8.89 -1.77
N LEU A 162 3.47 9.47 -2.89
CA LEU A 162 4.25 10.45 -3.64
C LEU A 162 4.06 11.89 -3.13
N ASP A 163 2.91 12.21 -2.52
CA ASP A 163 2.58 13.57 -2.06
C ASP A 163 3.55 14.06 -0.99
N ASP A 164 3.96 15.33 -1.09
CA ASP A 164 4.87 15.96 -0.14
C ASP A 164 4.28 16.02 1.27
N HIS A 165 2.97 16.21 1.41
CA HIS A 165 2.27 16.15 2.70
C HIS A 165 1.97 14.73 3.18
N GLY A 166 2.24 13.73 2.33
CA GLY A 166 2.12 12.29 2.60
C GLY A 166 3.47 11.68 2.95
N TYR A 167 4.08 10.93 2.05
CA TYR A 167 5.40 10.31 2.29
C TYR A 167 6.53 10.88 1.44
N SER A 168 6.24 11.74 0.45
CA SER A 168 7.23 12.34 -0.46
C SER A 168 8.22 11.30 -1.03
N LEU A 169 7.71 10.12 -1.39
CA LEU A 169 8.52 9.10 -2.05
C LEU A 169 8.70 9.46 -3.52
N SER A 170 9.92 9.30 -4.02
CA SER A 170 10.16 9.43 -5.46
C SER A 170 9.35 8.39 -6.21
N ARG A 171 8.74 8.78 -7.34
CA ARG A 171 8.08 7.84 -8.27
C ARG A 171 8.96 6.67 -8.72
N ARG A 172 10.29 6.82 -8.66
CA ARG A 172 11.28 5.77 -8.98
C ARG A 172 11.48 4.76 -7.84
N ARG A 173 11.01 5.07 -6.63
CA ARG A 173 11.10 4.23 -5.43
C ARG A 173 9.76 3.61 -5.03
N VAL A 174 8.71 3.88 -5.81
CA VAL A 174 7.40 3.23 -5.68
C VAL A 174 7.19 2.39 -6.92
N THR A 175 7.06 1.07 -6.76
CA THR A 175 6.96 0.13 -7.87
C THR A 175 5.62 -0.59 -7.84
N VAL A 176 4.88 -0.52 -8.94
CA VAL A 176 3.71 -1.37 -9.16
C VAL A 176 4.16 -2.64 -9.88
N SER A 177 3.83 -3.81 -9.33
CA SER A 177 4.03 -5.08 -10.01
C SER A 177 2.72 -5.53 -10.65
N THR A 178 2.78 -6.18 -11.81
CA THR A 178 1.59 -6.74 -12.46
C THR A 178 1.90 -8.03 -13.21
N SER A 179 0.92 -8.91 -13.26
CA SER A 179 0.92 -10.15 -14.06
C SER A 179 0.63 -9.89 -15.55
N GLY A 180 0.32 -8.65 -15.94
CA GLY A 180 0.16 -8.25 -17.33
C GLY A 180 -1.25 -7.82 -17.74
N MET A 181 -1.94 -7.01 -16.93
CA MET A 181 -3.20 -6.38 -17.33
C MET A 181 -2.93 -5.17 -18.25
N VAL A 182 -2.61 -5.44 -19.53
CA VAL A 182 -2.09 -4.43 -20.49
C VAL A 182 -2.93 -3.15 -20.56
N PRO A 183 -4.27 -3.18 -20.66
CA PRO A 183 -5.06 -1.94 -20.71
C PRO A 183 -4.91 -1.08 -19.45
N GLN A 184 -4.73 -1.72 -18.29
CA GLN A 184 -4.51 -1.00 -17.02
C GLN A 184 -3.06 -0.52 -16.88
N MET A 185 -2.09 -1.16 -17.54
CA MET A 185 -0.70 -0.69 -17.60
C MET A 185 -0.62 0.61 -18.41
N ASP A 186 -1.32 0.68 -19.54
CA ASP A 186 -1.39 1.89 -20.36
C ASP A 186 -2.09 3.03 -19.59
N ARG A 187 -3.20 2.72 -18.93
CA ARG A 187 -3.89 3.68 -18.06
C ARG A 187 -2.98 4.19 -16.92
N LEU A 188 -2.22 3.29 -16.27
CA LEU A 188 -1.31 3.66 -15.17
C LEU A 188 -0.21 4.61 -15.64
N LYS A 189 0.33 4.39 -16.84
CA LYS A 189 1.36 5.24 -17.44
C LYS A 189 0.87 6.69 -17.59
N GLU A 190 -0.40 6.88 -17.93
CA GLU A 190 -1.02 8.20 -18.10
C GLU A 190 -1.40 8.84 -16.75
N ASP A 191 -2.10 8.09 -15.89
CA ASP A 191 -2.65 8.62 -14.64
C ASP A 191 -1.60 8.81 -13.54
N MET A 192 -0.67 7.86 -13.40
CA MET A 192 0.25 7.78 -12.25
C MET A 192 1.57 7.09 -12.64
N PRO A 193 2.49 7.78 -13.34
CA PRO A 193 3.73 7.19 -13.84
C PRO A 193 4.72 6.90 -12.70
N VAL A 194 4.68 5.66 -12.22
CA VAL A 194 5.58 5.08 -11.21
C VAL A 194 6.45 3.98 -11.82
N ALA A 195 7.41 3.44 -11.08
CA ALA A 195 8.17 2.29 -11.58
C ALA A 195 7.22 1.09 -11.80
N LEU A 196 7.44 0.34 -12.87
CA LEU A 196 6.63 -0.82 -13.24
C LEU A 196 7.51 -2.07 -13.25
N ALA A 197 7.04 -3.13 -12.62
CA ALA A 197 7.62 -4.46 -12.70
C ALA A 197 6.60 -5.42 -13.33
N VAL A 198 7.06 -6.27 -14.24
CA VAL A 198 6.21 -7.26 -14.92
C VAL A 198 6.57 -8.66 -14.44
N SER A 199 5.59 -9.34 -13.87
CA SER A 199 5.66 -10.73 -13.42
C SER A 199 5.59 -11.68 -14.63
N LEU A 200 6.71 -11.81 -15.35
CA LEU A 200 6.79 -12.60 -16.58
C LEU A 200 6.79 -14.11 -16.31
N HIS A 201 7.75 -14.60 -15.52
CA HIS A 201 7.87 -15.99 -15.03
C HIS A 201 8.08 -17.12 -16.07
N ALA A 202 8.07 -16.83 -17.37
CA ALA A 202 8.37 -17.81 -18.43
C ALA A 202 9.00 -17.12 -19.65
N SER A 203 9.76 -17.87 -20.45
CA SER A 203 10.37 -17.39 -21.69
C SER A 203 9.53 -17.63 -22.94
N ASN A 204 8.41 -18.35 -22.82
CA ASN A 204 7.47 -18.65 -23.89
C ASN A 204 6.03 -18.77 -23.35
N ASP A 205 5.07 -18.68 -24.26
CA ASP A 205 3.64 -18.72 -23.92
C ASP A 205 3.20 -20.09 -23.43
N GLU A 206 3.75 -21.19 -23.99
CA GLU A 206 3.33 -22.54 -23.62
C GLU A 206 3.55 -22.84 -22.13
N VAL A 207 4.66 -22.35 -21.59
CA VAL A 207 4.95 -22.45 -20.15
C VAL A 207 4.14 -21.40 -19.38
N ARG A 208 4.09 -20.15 -19.86
CA ARG A 208 3.41 -19.06 -19.15
C ARG A 208 1.92 -19.35 -18.94
N ASP A 209 1.27 -19.92 -19.95
CA ASP A 209 -0.13 -20.37 -19.93
C ASP A 209 -0.45 -21.37 -18.81
N GLN A 210 0.55 -22.12 -18.34
CA GLN A 210 0.40 -23.11 -17.27
C GLN A 210 0.62 -22.51 -15.89
N ILE A 211 1.47 -21.48 -15.78
CA ILE A 211 1.91 -20.93 -14.48
C ILE A 211 1.27 -19.57 -14.13
N VAL A 212 0.87 -18.79 -15.14
CA VAL A 212 0.18 -17.51 -15.03
C VAL A 212 -1.03 -17.54 -15.98
N PRO A 213 -2.19 -18.05 -15.53
CA PRO A 213 -3.37 -18.24 -16.37
C PRO A 213 -3.84 -17.00 -17.16
N LEU A 214 -3.57 -15.80 -16.63
CA LEU A 214 -3.86 -14.53 -17.31
C LEU A 214 -3.23 -14.44 -18.71
N ASN A 215 -2.14 -15.16 -18.99
CA ASN A 215 -1.46 -15.13 -20.29
C ASN A 215 -2.40 -15.41 -21.47
N LYS A 216 -3.35 -16.33 -21.29
CA LYS A 216 -4.33 -16.73 -22.32
C LYS A 216 -5.33 -15.63 -22.67
N ASN A 217 -5.46 -14.63 -21.79
CA ASN A 217 -6.45 -13.57 -21.85
C ASN A 217 -5.81 -12.17 -21.85
N ILE A 218 -4.53 -12.06 -22.22
CA ILE A 218 -3.90 -10.76 -22.44
C ILE A 218 -4.62 -10.12 -23.64
N LEU A 219 -5.47 -9.14 -23.35
CA LEU A 219 -6.10 -8.26 -24.35
C LEU A 219 -5.22 -7.03 -24.57
#